data_AF-A0A136LGS8-F1
#
_entry.id   AF-A0A136LGS8-F1
#
_cell.length_a   1.000
_cell.length_b   1.000
_cell.length_c   1.000
_cell.angle_alpha   90.00
_cell.angle_beta   90.00
_cell.angle_gamma   90.00
#
_symmetry.space_group_name_H-M   'P 1'
#
loop_
_entity.id
_entity.type
_entity.pdbx_description
1 polymer ?
#
loop_
_entity_poly.entity_id
_entity_poly.type
_entity_poly.pdbx_seq_one_letter_code
_entity_poly.pdbx_strand_id
1 'polypeptide(L)'
;MEFAPIESAIGDIASGKMVIVVDDPDRENEGDLIMAGEMCTPGDMNFMIRMGRGVPFIPTTGERLAELQIPMMTKQNTARLGTAMAETVDALHGTTTGVSAEDRTKTVAVFCDPAARPTD
;
A
#
# COMPACT_ATOMS: atom_id res chain seq x y z
N MET A 1 -19.19 -9.95 17.21
CA MET A 1 -18.57 -8.72 16.68
C MET A 1 -19.36 -8.36 15.45
N GLU A 2 -19.85 -7.12 15.34
CA GLU A 2 -20.65 -6.68 14.20
C GLU A 2 -19.73 -5.88 13.26
N PHE A 3 -19.78 -6.19 11.96
CA PHE A 3 -18.99 -5.49 10.95
C PHE A 3 -19.68 -4.19 10.54
N ALA A 4 -18.89 -3.16 10.23
CA ALA A 4 -19.42 -1.93 9.67
C ALA A 4 -20.03 -2.18 8.27
N PRO A 5 -21.09 -1.45 7.88
CA PRO A 5 -21.59 -1.47 6.50
C PRO A 5 -20.49 -1.06 5.52
N ILE A 6 -20.46 -1.68 4.34
CA ILE A 6 -19.45 -1.42 3.31
C ILE A 6 -19.47 0.04 2.87
N GLU A 7 -20.65 0.64 2.77
CA GLU A 7 -20.83 2.04 2.40
C GLU A 7 -20.16 2.99 3.40
N SER A 8 -20.17 2.64 4.69
CA SER A 8 -19.46 3.40 5.72
C SER A 8 -17.95 3.30 5.56
N ALA A 9 -17.43 2.09 5.30
CA ALA A 9 -16.00 1.87 5.09
C ALA A 9 -15.50 2.61 3.84
N ILE A 10 -16.26 2.61 2.75
CA ILE A 10 -15.96 3.38 1.54
C ILE A 10 -15.91 4.88 1.86
N GLY A 11 -16.90 5.40 2.58
CA GLY A 11 -16.93 6.80 3.00
C GLY A 11 -15.75 7.19 3.88
N ASP A 12 -15.35 6.31 4.80
CA ASP A 12 -14.20 6.52 5.66
C ASP A 12 -12.89 6.55 4.85
N ILE A 13 -12.66 5.59 3.96
CA ILE A 13 -11.48 5.57 3.06
C ILE A 13 -11.44 6.83 2.17
N ALA A 14 -12.58 7.21 1.57
CA ALA A 14 -12.69 8.41 0.74
C ALA A 14 -12.42 9.70 1.51
N SER A 15 -12.61 9.70 2.84
CA SER A 15 -12.26 10.81 3.73
C SER A 15 -10.83 10.74 4.27
N GLY A 16 -10.03 9.78 3.83
CA GLY A 16 -8.64 9.58 4.23
C GLY A 16 -8.47 8.81 5.54
N LYS A 17 -9.52 8.18 6.07
CA LYS A 17 -9.42 7.38 7.28
C LYS A 17 -8.92 5.97 6.95
N MET A 18 -8.20 5.41 7.92
CA MET A 18 -7.77 4.02 7.91
C MET A 18 -8.87 3.11 8.44
N VAL A 19 -9.13 2.00 7.76
CA VAL A 19 -10.05 0.94 8.18
C VAL A 19 -9.30 -0.37 8.38
N ILE A 20 -9.89 -1.31 9.11
CA ILE A 20 -9.41 -2.69 9.20
C ILE A 20 -10.28 -3.56 8.30
N VAL A 21 -9.65 -4.27 7.36
CA VAL A 21 -10.32 -5.28 6.54
C VAL A 21 -9.81 -6.65 6.94
N VAL A 22 -10.74 -7.54 7.30
CA VAL A 22 -10.42 -8.92 7.65
C VAL A 22 -10.80 -9.84 6.50
N ASP A 23 -9.96 -10.82 6.23
CA ASP A 23 -10.23 -11.84 5.21
C ASP A 23 -10.95 -13.06 5.78
N ASP A 24 -11.20 -14.05 4.93
CA ASP A 24 -11.91 -15.26 5.32
C ASP A 24 -11.08 -16.10 6.32
N PRO A 25 -11.71 -16.69 7.36
CA PRO A 25 -11.00 -17.52 8.33
C PRO A 25 -10.25 -18.72 7.74
N ASP A 26 -10.66 -19.22 6.57
CA ASP A 26 -10.02 -20.35 5.89
C ASP A 26 -8.90 -19.92 4.93
N ARG A 27 -8.57 -18.61 4.85
CA ARG A 27 -7.51 -18.06 3.98
C ARG A 27 -6.28 -17.62 4.79
N GLU A 28 -6.14 -16.34 5.14
CA GLU A 28 -5.08 -15.82 6.02
C GLU A 28 -5.57 -15.71 7.45
N ASN A 29 -6.87 -15.44 7.65
CA ASN A 29 -7.47 -15.14 8.95
C ASN A 29 -6.76 -13.95 9.63
N GLU A 30 -6.46 -12.94 8.82
CA GLU A 30 -5.72 -11.73 9.21
C GLU A 30 -6.57 -10.47 9.02
N GLY A 31 -6.11 -9.36 9.62
CA GLY A 31 -6.75 -8.05 9.52
C GLY A 31 -5.75 -7.00 9.10
N ASP A 32 -5.99 -6.39 7.94
CA ASP A 32 -5.10 -5.40 7.33
C ASP A 32 -5.59 -3.97 7.59
N LEU A 33 -4.64 -3.08 7.87
CA LEU A 33 -4.86 -1.63 7.90
C LEU A 33 -4.85 -1.09 6.47
N ILE A 34 -5.98 -0.54 6.03
CA ILE A 34 -6.16 -0.04 4.66
C ILE A 34 -6.61 1.43 4.67
N MET A 35 -6.03 2.24 3.79
CA MET A 35 -6.44 3.63 3.53
C MET A 35 -6.13 4.03 2.08
N ALA A 36 -6.64 5.19 1.64
CA ALA A 36 -6.27 5.76 0.34
C ALA A 36 -4.81 6.25 0.36
N GLY A 37 -3.97 5.72 -0.55
CA GLY A 37 -2.54 6.03 -0.61
C GLY A 37 -2.26 7.53 -0.82
N GLU A 38 -3.06 8.20 -1.66
CA GLU A 38 -2.94 9.64 -1.93
C GLU A 38 -3.20 10.53 -0.69
N MET A 39 -3.86 9.99 0.32
CA MET A 39 -4.16 10.68 1.58
C MET A 39 -3.27 10.23 2.74
N CYS A 40 -2.34 9.30 2.50
CA CYS A 40 -1.46 8.78 3.53
C CYS A 40 -0.54 9.88 4.06
N THR A 41 -0.50 10.06 5.39
CA THR A 41 0.43 10.96 6.05
C THR A 41 1.59 10.18 6.69
N PRO A 42 2.72 10.84 7.03
CA PRO A 42 3.80 10.21 7.80
C PRO A 42 3.31 9.66 9.15
N GLY A 43 2.28 10.28 9.75
CA GLY A 43 1.64 9.79 10.96
C GLY A 43 0.94 8.45 10.76
N ASP A 44 0.18 8.30 9.67
CA ASP A 44 -0.52 7.09 9.30
C ASP A 44 0.45 5.96 8.95
N MET A 45 1.46 6.25 8.14
CA MET A 45 2.53 5.30 7.79
C MET A 45 3.27 4.81 9.04
N ASN A 46 3.62 5.73 9.94
CA ASN A 46 4.25 5.37 11.21
C ASN A 46 3.32 4.53 12.10
N PHE A 47 2.00 4.80 12.08
CA PHE A 47 1.02 3.97 12.77
C PHE A 47 0.95 2.56 12.18
N MET A 48 0.87 2.41 10.85
CA MET A 48 0.89 1.12 10.17
C MET A 48 2.13 0.29 10.53
N ILE A 49 3.32 0.90 10.46
CA ILE A 49 4.59 0.23 10.79
C ILE A 49 4.62 -0.22 12.26
N ARG A 50 4.12 0.60 13.19
CA ARG A 50 4.13 0.29 14.63
C ARG A 50 3.06 -0.72 15.05
N MET A 51 1.86 -0.59 14.51
CA MET A 51 0.67 -1.29 14.99
C MET A 51 0.25 -2.43 14.07
N GLY A 52 0.25 -2.22 12.75
CA GLY A 52 -0.02 -3.29 11.78
C GLY A 52 1.06 -4.37 11.82
N ARG A 53 2.32 -3.96 12.07
CA ARG A 53 3.52 -4.81 11.99
C ARG A 53 3.73 -5.34 10.56
N GLY A 54 4.97 -5.65 10.19
CA GLY A 54 5.29 -6.13 8.85
C GLY A 54 5.63 -5.02 7.85
N VAL A 55 5.36 -5.29 6.57
CA VAL A 55 5.80 -4.48 5.43
C VAL A 55 4.59 -3.76 4.82
N PRO A 56 4.59 -2.41 4.77
CA PRO A 56 3.55 -1.67 4.06
C PRO A 56 3.55 -1.98 2.56
N PHE A 57 2.36 -2.13 1.99
CA PHE A 57 2.15 -2.36 0.57
C PHE A 57 1.46 -1.16 -0.09
N ILE A 58 1.68 -1.01 -1.40
CA ILE A 58 0.89 -0.13 -2.27
C ILE A 58 0.12 -1.03 -3.25
N PRO A 59 -1.10 -1.49 -2.91
CA PRO A 59 -1.92 -2.22 -3.86
C PRO A 59 -2.25 -1.32 -5.06
N THR A 60 -2.12 -1.85 -6.27
CA THR A 60 -2.31 -1.06 -7.49
C THR A 60 -2.81 -1.90 -8.66
N THR A 61 -3.05 -1.25 -9.79
CA THR A 61 -3.43 -1.90 -11.05
C THR A 61 -2.19 -2.31 -11.85
N GLY A 62 -2.34 -3.31 -12.72
CA GLY A 62 -1.28 -3.68 -13.67
C GLY A 62 -0.95 -2.56 -14.66
N GLU A 63 -1.92 -1.71 -14.98
CA GLU A 63 -1.73 -0.51 -15.82
C GLU A 63 -0.75 0.46 -15.17
N ARG A 64 -0.92 0.74 -13.86
CA ARG A 64 -0.03 1.63 -13.14
C ARG A 64 1.40 1.10 -13.06
N LEU A 65 1.56 -0.21 -12.84
CA LEU A 65 2.88 -0.86 -12.89
C LEU A 65 3.52 -0.74 -14.28
N ALA A 66 2.73 -0.87 -15.35
CA ALA A 66 3.22 -0.73 -16.72
C ALA A 66 3.62 0.73 -17.04
N GLU A 67 2.83 1.72 -16.63
CA GLU A 67 3.15 3.15 -16.77
C GLU A 67 4.49 3.51 -16.12
N LEU A 68 4.71 3.00 -14.89
CA LEU A 68 5.93 3.24 -14.13
C LEU A 68 7.07 2.25 -14.43
N GLN A 69 6.85 1.32 -15.36
CA GLN A 69 7.82 0.27 -15.75
C GLN A 69 8.34 -0.56 -14.57
N ILE A 70 7.48 -0.86 -13.59
CA ILE A 70 7.83 -1.66 -12.42
C ILE A 70 7.48 -3.13 -12.72
N PRO A 71 8.47 -4.01 -12.92
CA PRO A 71 8.20 -5.40 -13.26
C PRO A 71 7.76 -6.22 -12.03
N MET A 72 7.18 -7.39 -12.27
CA MET A 72 6.91 -8.38 -11.22
C MET A 72 8.23 -8.90 -10.63
N MET A 73 8.30 -9.06 -9.31
CA MET A 73 9.52 -9.43 -8.58
C MET A 73 10.06 -10.81 -8.99
N THR A 74 9.19 -11.74 -9.37
CA THR A 74 9.57 -13.08 -9.81
C THR A 74 8.85 -13.48 -11.09
N LYS A 75 9.57 -14.21 -11.95
CA LYS A 75 8.99 -14.85 -13.14
C LYS A 75 8.13 -16.06 -12.79
N GLN A 76 8.42 -16.73 -11.68
CA GLN A 76 7.67 -17.87 -11.19
C GLN A 76 7.25 -17.61 -9.74
N ASN A 77 5.97 -17.29 -9.55
CA ASN A 77 5.43 -17.04 -8.22
C ASN A 77 5.18 -18.38 -7.50
N THR A 78 5.90 -18.60 -6.40
CA THR A 78 5.77 -19.78 -5.54
C THR A 78 5.12 -19.45 -4.19
N ALA A 79 4.61 -18.22 -4.01
CA ALA A 79 3.91 -17.84 -2.79
C ALA A 79 2.66 -18.71 -2.60
N ARG A 80 2.44 -19.18 -1.36
CA ARG A 80 1.34 -20.10 -1.00
C ARG A 80 -0.02 -19.62 -1.51
N LEU A 81 -0.28 -18.33 -1.40
CA LEU A 81 -1.53 -17.68 -1.83
C LEU A 81 -1.37 -16.83 -3.09
N GLY A 82 -0.22 -16.92 -3.76
CA GLY A 82 0.00 -16.24 -5.04
C GLY A 82 0.09 -14.72 -4.98
N THR A 83 0.43 -14.12 -3.83
CA THR A 83 0.58 -12.66 -3.68
C THR A 83 1.45 -12.09 -4.79
N ALA A 84 0.88 -11.14 -5.55
CA ALA A 84 1.50 -10.60 -6.75
C ALA A 84 2.47 -9.45 -6.42
N MET A 85 3.67 -9.82 -5.98
CA MET A 85 4.70 -8.86 -5.58
C MET A 85 5.41 -8.28 -6.82
N ALA A 86 5.37 -6.96 -6.98
CA ALA A 86 6.21 -6.22 -7.91
C ALA A 86 7.57 -5.86 -7.27
N GLU A 87 8.53 -5.40 -8.07
CA GLU A 87 9.79 -4.85 -7.53
C GLU A 87 9.51 -3.73 -6.52
N THR A 88 10.30 -3.68 -5.46
CA THR A 88 10.20 -2.65 -4.43
C THR A 88 10.67 -1.30 -4.96
N VAL A 89 10.03 -0.22 -4.54
CA VAL A 89 10.33 1.14 -5.02
C VAL A 89 10.63 2.08 -3.87
N ASP A 90 11.45 3.08 -4.15
CA ASP A 90 11.66 4.29 -3.35
C ASP A 90 11.63 5.50 -4.29
N ALA A 91 11.01 6.60 -3.86
CA ALA A 91 11.11 7.85 -4.59
C ALA A 91 12.58 8.33 -4.62
N LEU A 92 13.03 8.80 -5.78
CA LEU A 92 14.42 9.24 -5.99
C LEU A 92 14.69 10.62 -5.38
N HIS A 93 13.64 11.42 -5.15
CA HIS A 93 13.75 12.79 -4.67
C HIS A 93 12.86 13.05 -3.45
N GLY A 94 13.40 13.80 -2.49
CA GLY A 94 12.70 14.13 -1.24
C GLY A 94 12.73 13.00 -0.21
N THR A 95 13.57 11.99 -0.42
CA THR A 95 13.82 10.86 0.49
C THR A 95 15.29 10.84 0.90
N THR A 96 15.64 9.98 1.86
CA THR A 96 17.02 9.78 2.33
C THR A 96 17.47 8.34 2.16
N THR A 97 16.86 7.43 2.92
CA THR A 97 17.22 6.01 2.97
C THR A 97 16.07 5.10 2.55
N GLY A 98 14.88 5.66 2.30
CA GLY A 98 13.68 4.94 1.89
C GLY A 98 12.90 4.29 3.04
N VAL A 99 13.53 4.13 4.22
CA VAL A 99 12.95 3.31 5.30
C VAL A 99 12.04 4.09 6.25
N SER A 100 12.23 5.41 6.37
CA SER A 100 11.53 6.22 7.35
C SER A 100 10.03 6.35 7.01
N ALA A 101 9.19 6.70 7.99
CA ALA A 101 7.77 6.93 7.71
C ALA A 101 7.56 8.11 6.74
N GLU A 102 8.40 9.14 6.83
CA GLU A 102 8.44 10.27 5.89
C GLU A 102 8.82 9.79 4.49
N ASP A 103 9.92 9.04 4.36
CA ASP A 103 10.44 8.54 3.08
C ASP A 103 9.41 7.64 2.40
N ARG A 104 8.83 6.67 3.13
CA ARG A 104 7.81 5.77 2.60
C ARG A 104 6.54 6.51 2.19
N THR A 105 6.11 7.49 2.98
CA THR A 105 4.95 8.32 2.61
C THR A 105 5.25 9.13 1.36
N LYS A 106 6.48 9.66 1.22
CA LYS A 106 6.90 10.37 0.02
C LYS A 106 6.90 9.44 -1.20
N THR A 107 7.38 8.21 -1.07
CA THR A 107 7.30 7.17 -2.10
C THR A 107 5.85 6.90 -2.52
N VAL A 108 4.93 6.73 -1.55
CA VAL A 108 3.49 6.55 -1.84
C VAL A 108 2.93 7.75 -2.60
N ALA A 109 3.24 8.97 -2.18
CA ALA A 109 2.77 10.19 -2.83
C ALA A 109 3.25 10.31 -4.29
N VAL A 110 4.53 9.99 -4.56
CA VAL A 110 5.06 9.95 -5.93
C VAL A 110 4.39 8.84 -6.73
N PHE A 111 4.24 7.65 -6.15
CA PHE A 111 3.58 6.52 -6.81
C PHE A 111 2.13 6.81 -7.19
N CYS A 112 1.40 7.60 -6.38
CA CYS A 112 0.02 7.99 -6.65
C CYS A 112 -0.12 9.16 -7.63
N ASP A 113 0.94 9.93 -7.89
CA ASP A 113 0.88 11.10 -8.78
C ASP A 113 0.65 10.67 -10.24
N PRO A 114 -0.46 11.05 -10.89
CA PRO A 114 -0.71 10.69 -12.28
C PRO A 114 0.37 11.16 -13.27
N ALA A 115 1.18 12.16 -12.90
CA ALA A 115 2.27 12.67 -13.71
C ALA A 115 3.63 11.96 -13.45
N ALA A 116 3.69 11.04 -12.48
CA ALA A 116 4.93 10.33 -12.17
C ALA A 116 5.41 9.46 -13.34
N ARG A 117 6.73 9.36 -13.43
CA ARG A 117 7.44 8.63 -14.47
C ARG A 117 8.31 7.55 -13.82
N PRO A 118 8.79 6.56 -14.60
CA PRO A 118 9.71 5.54 -14.10
C PRO A 118 11.02 6.06 -13.46
N THR A 119 11.33 7.35 -13.64
CA THR A 119 12.58 8.00 -13.18
C THR A 119 12.35 9.00 -12.05
N ASP A 120 11.23 8.93 -11.35
CA ASP A 120 10.89 9.81 -10.22
C ASP A 120 10.92 9.02 -8.89
#